data_AF-L8JFT3-F1
#
_entry.id   AF-L8JFT3-F1
#
_cell.length_a   1.000
_cell.length_b   1.000
_cell.length_c   1.000
_cell.angle_alpha   90.00
_cell.angle_beta   90.00
_cell.angle_gamma   90.00
#
_symmetry.space_group_name_H-M   'P 1'
#
loop_
_entity.id
_entity.type
_entity.pdbx_description
1 polymer ?
#
loop_
_entity_poly.entity_id
_entity_poly.type
_entity_poly.pdbx_seq_one_letter_code
_entity_poly.pdbx_strand_id
1 'polypeptide(L)'
;MFALVVNDKLHLRANADNEEEYKKAGLEPYVYKKRGFPVVTKQYAIPEEWWNEPQRIVSKAERALEAAKQDKETKSKSGPNRIKDLPNLRLANERMLKKAGITTVEELYEAGSLNAYRALQETHRDTVNIELLWALEGAVSGTHWSVIPQQRRTELLSQLN
;
A
#
# COMPACT_ATOMS: atom_id res chain seq x y z
N MET A 1 5.78 -11.26 -7.96
CA MET A 1 4.95 -12.48 -7.98
C MET A 1 4.08 -12.45 -9.23
N PHE A 2 4.14 -13.51 -10.03
CA PHE A 2 3.49 -13.60 -11.35
C PHE A 2 2.48 -14.75 -11.46
N ALA A 3 2.48 -15.69 -10.51
CA ALA A 3 1.52 -16.78 -10.43
C ALA A 3 1.16 -17.08 -8.96
N LEU A 4 0.05 -17.76 -8.75
CA LEU A 4 -0.47 -18.21 -7.45
C LEU A 4 -1.10 -19.60 -7.61
N VAL A 5 -0.81 -20.53 -6.70
CA VAL A 5 -1.54 -21.80 -6.60
C VAL A 5 -2.43 -21.75 -5.36
N VAL A 6 -3.73 -21.88 -5.57
CA VAL A 6 -4.74 -21.87 -4.51
C VAL A 6 -5.98 -22.61 -4.99
N ASN A 7 -6.70 -23.28 -4.08
CA ASN A 7 -7.87 -24.10 -4.41
C ASN A 7 -7.59 -25.10 -5.55
N ASP A 8 -6.41 -25.71 -5.52
CA ASP A 8 -5.92 -26.68 -6.52
C ASP A 8 -5.85 -26.16 -7.97
N LYS A 9 -5.77 -24.84 -8.15
CA LYS A 9 -5.70 -24.19 -9.46
C LYS A 9 -4.48 -23.30 -9.57
N LEU A 10 -3.81 -23.39 -10.72
CA LEU A 10 -2.80 -22.42 -11.11
C LEU A 10 -3.50 -21.13 -11.57
N HIS A 11 -3.11 -20.01 -10.99
CA HIS A 11 -3.56 -18.69 -11.37
C HIS A 11 -2.39 -17.90 -11.92
N LEU A 12 -2.58 -17.23 -13.05
CA LEU A 12 -1.61 -16.31 -13.63
C LEU A 12 -2.03 -14.86 -13.38
N ARG A 13 -1.04 -14.00 -13.16
CA ARG A 13 -1.28 -12.57 -13.00
C ARG A 13 -1.73 -11.95 -14.32
N ALA A 14 -2.85 -11.25 -14.31
CA ALA A 14 -3.26 -10.37 -15.38
C ALA A 14 -2.48 -9.05 -15.33
N ASN A 15 -2.27 -8.46 -16.51
CA ASN A 15 -1.67 -7.15 -16.71
C ASN A 15 -2.68 -6.20 -17.36
N ALA A 16 -2.30 -4.94 -17.55
CA ALA A 16 -3.18 -3.94 -18.18
C ALA A 16 -3.62 -4.36 -19.59
N ASP A 17 -2.79 -5.12 -20.32
CA ASP A 17 -3.04 -5.48 -21.71
C ASP A 17 -3.99 -6.67 -21.88
N ASN A 18 -4.07 -7.58 -20.90
CA ASN A 18 -4.80 -8.84 -21.03
C ASN A 18 -5.94 -9.04 -20.02
N GLU A 19 -6.10 -8.14 -19.04
CA GLU A 19 -7.18 -8.27 -18.06
C GLU A 19 -8.56 -8.24 -18.74
N GLU A 20 -8.74 -7.42 -19.78
CA GLU A 20 -9.96 -7.42 -20.57
C GLU A 20 -10.17 -8.70 -21.37
N GLU A 21 -9.11 -9.29 -21.93
CA GLU A 21 -9.16 -10.58 -22.63
C GLU A 21 -9.69 -11.66 -21.68
N TYR A 22 -9.15 -11.71 -20.46
CA TYR A 22 -9.55 -12.69 -19.45
C TYR A 22 -11.00 -12.49 -19.00
N LYS A 23 -11.42 -11.24 -18.78
CA LYS A 23 -12.83 -10.92 -18.46
C LYS A 23 -13.77 -11.30 -19.61
N LYS A 24 -13.41 -10.99 -20.86
CA LYS A 24 -14.20 -11.36 -22.05
C LYS A 24 -14.28 -12.88 -22.25
N ALA A 25 -13.24 -13.61 -21.86
CA ALA A 25 -13.23 -15.07 -21.84
C ALA A 25 -13.99 -15.68 -20.64
N GLY A 26 -14.60 -14.87 -19.78
CA GLY A 26 -15.35 -15.34 -18.61
C GLY A 26 -14.48 -15.84 -17.46
N LEU A 27 -13.17 -15.53 -17.45
CA LEU A 27 -12.29 -15.89 -16.35
C LEU A 27 -12.53 -14.95 -15.17
N GLU A 28 -12.60 -15.52 -13.97
CA GLU A 28 -12.77 -14.76 -12.74
C GLU A 28 -11.44 -14.56 -12.01
N PRO A 29 -11.19 -13.36 -11.46
CA PRO A 29 -10.05 -13.15 -10.59
C PRO A 29 -10.26 -13.90 -9.27
N TYR A 30 -9.18 -14.42 -8.71
CA TYR A 30 -9.17 -14.99 -7.37
C TYR A 30 -9.51 -13.90 -6.34
N VAL A 31 -10.51 -14.19 -5.51
CA VAL A 31 -10.94 -13.35 -4.40
C VAL A 31 -10.69 -14.07 -3.08
N TYR A 32 -9.79 -13.54 -2.24
CA TYR A 32 -9.58 -14.09 -0.91
C TYR A 32 -10.31 -13.28 0.16
N LYS A 33 -10.64 -13.91 1.29
CA LYS A 33 -11.26 -13.22 2.43
C LYS A 33 -10.21 -12.84 3.46
N LYS A 34 -10.12 -11.55 3.78
CA LYS A 34 -9.29 -11.05 4.88
C LYS A 34 -10.19 -10.53 5.99
N ARG A 35 -10.29 -11.28 7.10
CA ARG A 35 -11.21 -10.96 8.22
C ARG A 35 -12.66 -10.73 7.75
N GLY A 36 -13.15 -11.62 6.90
CA GLY A 36 -14.50 -11.54 6.33
C GLY A 36 -14.65 -10.61 5.12
N PHE A 37 -13.72 -9.70 4.87
CA PHE A 37 -13.80 -8.78 3.72
C PHE A 37 -13.20 -9.40 2.44
N PRO A 38 -13.88 -9.31 1.29
CA PRO A 38 -13.35 -9.80 0.02
C PRO A 38 -12.22 -8.90 -0.48
N VAL A 39 -11.14 -9.52 -0.95
CA VAL A 39 -10.01 -8.85 -1.59
C VAL A 39 -9.82 -9.48 -2.97
N VAL A 40 -10.23 -8.73 -3.99
CA VAL A 40 -10.06 -9.12 -5.40
C VAL A 40 -8.59 -8.99 -5.77
N THR A 41 -8.02 -10.04 -6.34
CA THR A 41 -6.62 -10.05 -6.79
C THR A 41 -6.52 -9.88 -8.31
N LYS A 42 -5.31 -9.64 -8.81
CA LYS A 42 -5.01 -9.69 -10.25
C LYS A 42 -4.71 -11.12 -10.74
N GLN A 43 -5.02 -12.16 -9.97
CA GLN A 43 -4.65 -13.55 -10.31
C GLN A 43 -5.88 -14.26 -10.89
N TYR A 44 -5.81 -14.77 -12.11
CA TYR A 44 -6.91 -15.46 -12.79
C TYR A 44 -6.58 -16.94 -12.94
N ALA A 45 -7.53 -17.82 -12.59
CA ALA A 45 -7.34 -19.25 -12.76
C ALA A 45 -7.18 -19.58 -14.25
N ILE A 46 -6.18 -20.38 -14.60
CA ILE A 46 -6.06 -20.85 -15.97
C ILE A 46 -7.09 -21.96 -16.23
N PRO A 47 -7.64 -22.05 -17.45
CA PRO A 47 -8.50 -23.16 -17.84
C PRO A 47 -7.77 -24.51 -17.76
N GLU A 48 -8.48 -25.57 -17.38
CA GLU A 48 -7.90 -26.93 -17.29
C GLU A 48 -7.36 -27.41 -18.64
N GLU A 49 -8.00 -26.98 -19.73
CA GLU A 49 -7.63 -27.34 -21.09
C GLU A 49 -6.20 -26.92 -21.45
N TRP A 50 -5.68 -25.86 -20.80
CA TRP A 50 -4.32 -25.38 -21.04
C TRP A 50 -3.26 -26.36 -20.58
N TRP A 51 -3.57 -27.27 -19.65
CA TRP A 51 -2.62 -28.31 -19.20
C TRP A 51 -2.30 -29.32 -20.31
N ASN A 52 -3.16 -29.44 -21.32
CA ASN A 52 -2.88 -30.23 -22.52
C ASN A 52 -1.88 -29.52 -23.47
N GLU A 53 -1.61 -28.23 -23.25
CA GLU A 53 -0.70 -27.41 -24.04
C GLU A 53 0.35 -26.70 -23.13
N PRO A 54 1.30 -27.41 -22.50
CA PRO A 54 2.21 -26.79 -21.51
C PRO A 54 2.97 -25.56 -22.02
N GLN A 55 3.32 -25.53 -23.31
CA GLN A 55 3.98 -24.39 -23.94
C GLN A 55 3.12 -23.12 -23.93
N ARG A 56 1.79 -23.26 -24.03
CA ARG A 56 0.84 -22.14 -23.89
C ARG A 56 0.89 -21.56 -22.48
N ILE A 57 0.95 -22.42 -21.46
CA ILE A 57 1.09 -22.00 -20.05
C ILE A 57 2.41 -21.24 -19.87
N VAL A 58 3.52 -21.78 -20.35
CA VAL A 58 4.84 -21.12 -20.27
C VAL A 58 4.81 -19.74 -20.91
N SER A 59 4.32 -19.63 -22.15
CA SER A 59 4.22 -18.34 -22.85
C SER A 59 3.36 -17.32 -22.10
N LYS A 60 2.21 -17.74 -21.56
CA LYS A 60 1.35 -16.84 -20.76
C LYS A 60 2.01 -16.49 -19.41
N ALA A 61 2.75 -17.40 -18.79
CA ALA A 61 3.48 -17.16 -17.56
C ALA A 61 4.66 -16.18 -17.73
N GLU A 62 5.38 -16.25 -18.85
CA GLU A 62 6.43 -15.27 -19.19
C GLU A 62 5.86 -13.86 -19.31
N ARG A 63 4.71 -13.70 -19.97
CA ARG A 63 3.99 -12.41 -20.03
C ARG A 63 3.56 -11.92 -18.65
N ALA A 64 3.03 -12.82 -17.81
CA ALA A 64 2.66 -12.50 -16.43
C ALA A 64 3.88 -12.08 -15.59
N LEU A 65 5.05 -12.67 -15.83
CA LEU A 65 6.32 -12.32 -15.18
C LEU A 65 6.78 -10.93 -15.61
N GLU A 66 6.74 -10.64 -16.90
CA GLU A 66 7.12 -9.33 -17.43
C GLU A 66 6.23 -8.21 -16.84
N ALA A 67 4.92 -8.43 -16.83
CA ALA A 67 3.99 -7.52 -16.17
C ALA A 67 4.28 -7.35 -14.67
N ALA A 68 4.64 -8.42 -13.97
CA ALA A 68 5.00 -8.33 -12.56
C ALA A 68 6.29 -7.52 -12.32
N LYS A 69 7.24 -7.54 -13.26
CA LYS A 69 8.44 -6.69 -13.22
C LYS A 69 8.08 -5.23 -13.45
N GLN A 70 7.29 -4.92 -14.48
CA GLN A 70 6.83 -3.56 -14.78
C GLN A 70 6.01 -2.95 -13.63
N ASP A 71 5.10 -3.71 -13.02
CA ASP A 71 4.36 -3.30 -11.82
C ASP A 71 5.31 -2.99 -10.65
N LYS A 72 6.38 -3.78 -10.48
CA LYS A 72 7.39 -3.56 -9.43
C LYS A 72 8.21 -2.30 -9.70
N GLU A 73 8.64 -2.10 -10.95
CA GLU A 73 9.41 -0.92 -11.34
C GLU A 73 8.59 0.36 -11.19
N THR A 74 7.36 0.39 -11.72
CA THR A 74 6.44 1.52 -11.58
C THR A 74 6.23 1.87 -10.10
N LYS A 75 5.98 0.86 -9.25
CA LYS A 75 5.81 1.06 -7.81
C LYS A 75 7.09 1.56 -7.11
N SER A 76 8.27 1.15 -7.59
CA SER A 76 9.53 1.65 -7.04
C SER A 76 9.83 3.10 -7.43
N LYS A 77 9.37 3.54 -8.60
CA LYS A 77 9.61 4.91 -9.12
C LYS A 77 8.70 5.97 -8.50
N SER A 78 7.48 5.60 -8.08
CA SER A 78 6.47 6.55 -7.62
C SER A 78 6.62 7.02 -6.16
N GLY A 79 7.58 6.49 -5.39
CA GLY A 79 7.61 6.72 -3.94
C GLY A 79 6.34 6.21 -3.22
N PRO A 80 6.24 6.41 -1.91
CA PRO A 80 5.04 6.07 -1.15
C PRO A 80 3.89 7.01 -1.55
N ASN A 81 2.92 6.52 -2.33
CA ASN A 81 1.73 7.30 -2.73
C ASN A 81 0.70 7.48 -1.61
N ARG A 82 0.92 6.89 -0.43
CA ARG A 82 -0.04 6.89 0.68
C ARG A 82 0.66 7.12 2.00
N ILE A 83 0.00 7.89 2.86
CA ILE A 83 0.47 8.21 4.21
C ILE A 83 0.78 6.93 5.00
N LYS A 84 -0.06 5.89 4.90
CA LYS A 84 0.17 4.61 5.61
C LYS A 84 1.43 3.85 5.17
N ASP A 85 2.02 4.22 4.04
CA ASP A 85 3.21 3.60 3.48
C ASP A 85 4.49 4.37 3.87
N LEU A 86 4.36 5.52 4.55
CA LEU A 86 5.47 6.24 5.17
C LEU A 86 5.96 5.53 6.44
N PRO A 87 7.24 5.78 6.86
CA PRO A 87 7.78 5.25 8.10
C PRO A 87 6.87 5.54 9.29
N ASN A 88 6.75 4.58 10.20
CA ASN A 88 6.03 4.71 11.48
C ASN A 88 4.50 4.90 11.37
N LEU A 89 3.96 5.09 10.16
CA LEU A 89 2.53 5.29 9.95
C LEU A 89 1.83 3.98 9.56
N ARG A 90 0.55 3.90 9.94
CA ARG A 90 -0.33 2.76 9.64
C ARG A 90 -1.64 3.28 9.06
N LEU A 91 -2.47 2.37 8.55
CA LEU A 91 -3.81 2.69 8.03
C LEU A 91 -4.68 3.44 9.06
N ALA A 92 -4.52 3.17 10.35
CA ALA A 92 -5.22 3.91 11.41
C ALA A 92 -4.82 5.40 11.40
N ASN A 93 -3.51 5.70 11.36
CA ASN A 93 -2.98 7.05 11.33
C ASN A 93 -3.44 7.80 10.07
N GLU A 94 -3.39 7.16 8.90
CA GLU A 94 -3.90 7.74 7.64
C GLU A 94 -5.39 8.09 7.73
N ARG A 95 -6.21 7.25 8.38
CA ARG A 95 -7.64 7.56 8.59
C ARG A 95 -7.85 8.73 9.52
N MET A 96 -7.03 8.84 10.57
CA MET A 96 -7.08 9.98 11.50
C MET A 96 -6.67 11.27 10.79
N LEU A 97 -5.56 11.25 10.06
CA LEU A 97 -5.06 12.39 9.27
C LEU A 97 -6.08 12.82 8.22
N LYS A 98 -6.70 11.88 7.51
CA LYS A 98 -7.75 12.19 6.53
C LYS A 98 -8.93 12.91 7.16
N LYS A 99 -9.34 12.52 8.37
CA LYS A 99 -10.40 13.21 9.14
C LYS A 99 -9.95 14.59 9.64
N ALA A 100 -8.65 14.78 9.85
CA ALA A 100 -8.04 16.06 10.19
C ALA A 100 -7.71 16.93 8.97
N GLY A 101 -8.16 16.56 7.77
CA GLY A 101 -7.95 17.33 6.54
C GLY A 101 -6.63 17.05 5.81
N ILE A 102 -5.79 16.14 6.29
CA ILE A 102 -4.53 15.73 5.64
C ILE A 102 -4.74 14.39 4.95
N THR A 103 -4.92 14.42 3.64
CA THR A 103 -5.36 13.30 2.82
C THR A 103 -4.26 12.71 1.95
N THR A 104 -3.23 13.50 1.61
CA THR A 104 -2.11 13.09 0.75
C THR A 104 -0.76 13.11 1.49
N VAL A 105 0.24 12.50 0.88
CA VAL A 105 1.62 12.50 1.41
C VAL A 105 2.23 13.89 1.30
N GLU A 106 1.94 14.58 0.19
CA GLU A 106 2.34 15.95 -0.09
C GLU A 106 1.78 16.91 0.97
N GLU A 107 0.48 16.83 1.27
CA GLU A 107 -0.16 17.64 2.33
C GLU A 107 0.47 17.38 3.70
N LEU A 108 0.87 16.14 4.00
CA LEU A 108 1.56 15.82 5.25
C LEU A 108 2.96 16.45 5.31
N TYR A 109 3.71 16.42 4.20
CA TYR A 109 5.01 17.08 4.12
C TYR A 109 4.90 18.60 4.22
N GLU A 110 3.91 19.20 3.56
CA GLU A 110 3.64 20.64 3.62
C GLU A 110 3.21 21.09 5.03
N ALA A 111 2.31 20.34 5.68
CA ALA A 111 1.91 20.62 7.05
C ALA A 111 3.08 20.45 8.03
N GLY A 112 3.93 19.44 7.80
CA GLY A 112 4.95 19.01 8.73
C GLY A 112 4.37 18.28 9.95
N SER A 113 5.26 17.67 10.74
CA SER A 113 4.88 16.80 11.86
C SER A 113 4.09 17.52 12.94
N LEU A 114 4.48 18.76 13.28
CA LEU A 114 3.87 19.54 14.35
C LEU A 114 2.44 19.98 14.01
N ASN A 115 2.21 20.54 12.82
CA ASN A 115 0.86 20.97 12.44
C ASN A 115 -0.07 19.78 12.17
N ALA A 116 0.47 18.70 11.59
CA ALA A 116 -0.29 17.45 11.46
C ALA A 116 -0.71 16.91 12.85
N TYR A 117 0.19 16.96 13.83
CA TYR A 117 -0.13 16.55 15.20
C TYR A 117 -1.19 17.44 15.85
N ARG A 118 -1.11 18.77 15.70
CA ARG A 118 -2.14 19.71 16.20
C ARG A 118 -3.51 19.44 15.58
N ALA A 119 -3.57 19.25 14.26
CA ALA A 119 -4.81 18.91 13.55
C ALA A 119 -5.42 17.58 14.06
N LEU A 120 -4.57 16.62 14.41
CA LEU A 120 -5.01 15.37 15.05
C LEU A 120 -5.52 15.61 16.48
N GLN A 121 -4.87 16.46 17.29
CA GLN A 121 -5.37 16.80 18.63
C GLN A 121 -6.75 17.44 18.58
N GLU A 122 -7.02 18.31 17.61
CA GLU A 122 -8.33 18.96 17.47
C GLU A 122 -9.45 17.96 17.13
N THR A 123 -9.14 16.95 16.32
CA THR A 123 -10.15 16.01 15.79
C THR A 123 -10.25 14.68 16.57
N HIS A 124 -9.22 14.32 17.33
CA HIS A 124 -9.08 13.02 18.02
C HIS A 124 -8.51 13.17 19.45
N ARG A 125 -8.97 14.20 20.17
CA ARG A 125 -8.46 14.66 21.48
C ARG A 125 -8.15 13.54 22.49
N ASP A 126 -8.98 12.50 22.53
CA ASP A 126 -8.89 11.42 23.53
C ASP A 126 -7.94 10.27 23.14
N THR A 127 -7.41 10.24 21.91
CA THR A 127 -6.60 9.11 21.41
C THR A 127 -5.21 9.51 20.94
N VAL A 128 -4.92 10.80 20.82
CA VAL A 128 -3.62 11.29 20.35
C VAL A 128 -2.64 11.37 21.51
N ASN A 129 -1.60 10.55 21.45
CA ASN A 129 -0.49 10.54 22.40
C ASN A 129 0.76 11.16 21.78
N ILE A 130 1.75 11.54 22.61
CA ILE A 130 2.98 12.17 22.13
C ILE A 130 3.81 11.26 21.20
N GLU A 131 3.66 9.94 21.30
CA GLU A 131 4.35 9.00 20.41
C GLU A 131 3.94 9.20 18.95
N LEU A 132 2.70 9.65 18.70
CA LEU A 132 2.23 9.97 17.37
C LEU A 132 2.97 11.17 16.76
N LEU A 133 3.41 12.14 17.57
CA LEU A 133 4.28 13.24 17.09
C LEU A 133 5.61 12.69 16.57
N TRP A 134 6.19 11.71 17.27
CA TRP A 134 7.44 11.06 16.83
C TRP A 134 7.24 10.21 15.59
N ALA A 135 6.11 9.51 15.49
CA ALA A 135 5.76 8.78 14.29
C ALA A 135 5.63 9.72 13.07
N LEU A 136 4.98 10.87 13.25
CA LEU A 136 4.81 11.89 12.20
C LEU A 136 6.15 12.53 11.82
N GLU A 137 7.00 12.89 12.78
CA GLU A 137 8.34 13.44 12.49
C GLU A 137 9.22 12.43 11.76
N GLY A 138 9.18 11.15 12.16
CA GLY A 138 9.87 10.10 11.43
C GLY A 138 9.31 9.90 10.02
N ALA A 139 8.00 10.02 9.83
CA ALA A 139 7.37 9.96 8.51
C ALA A 139 7.84 11.12 7.60
N VAL A 140 7.83 12.35 8.12
CA VAL A 140 8.23 13.56 7.40
C VAL A 140 9.73 13.57 7.09
N SER A 141 10.56 13.09 8.00
CA SER A 141 12.02 13.00 7.81
C SER A 141 12.49 11.75 7.06
N GLY A 142 11.58 10.82 6.74
CA GLY A 142 11.92 9.56 6.08
C GLY A 142 12.71 8.57 6.96
N THR A 143 12.61 8.69 8.29
CA THR A 143 13.37 7.86 9.25
C THR A 143 12.49 7.14 10.27
N HIS A 144 13.03 6.10 10.92
CA HIS A 144 12.32 5.48 12.05
C HIS A 144 12.32 6.43 13.26
N TRP A 145 11.20 6.52 13.98
CA TRP A 145 11.03 7.50 15.07
C TRP A 145 12.11 7.40 16.18
N SER A 146 12.71 6.22 16.36
CA SER A 146 13.75 6.00 17.37
C SER A 146 15.08 6.71 17.08
N VAL A 147 15.34 7.11 15.83
CA VAL A 147 16.58 7.81 15.45
C VAL A 147 16.44 9.33 15.42
N ILE A 148 15.25 9.86 15.73
CA ILE A 148 15.04 11.31 15.84
C ILE A 148 15.92 11.85 16.97
N PRO A 149 16.85 12.79 16.69
CA PRO A 149 17.74 13.33 17.70
C PRO A 149 16.99 13.98 18.87
N GLN A 150 17.55 13.86 20.08
CA GLN A 150 16.95 14.45 21.28
C GLN A 150 16.73 15.96 21.14
N GLN A 151 17.65 16.68 20.48
CA GLN A 151 17.52 18.10 20.19
C GLN A 151 16.23 18.42 19.41
N ARG A 152 15.94 17.64 18.36
CA ARG A 152 14.73 17.81 17.54
C ARG A 152 13.46 17.50 18.32
N ARG A 153 13.49 16.48 19.19
CA ARG A 153 12.36 16.18 20.09
C ARG A 153 12.08 17.33 21.04
N THR A 154 13.11 17.89 21.65
CA THR A 154 13.00 19.05 22.55
C THR A 154 12.44 20.27 21.81
N GLU A 155 12.91 20.54 20.59
CA GLU A 155 12.40 21.63 19.76
C GLU A 155 10.89 21.48 19.49
N LEU A 156 10.46 20.31 19.01
CA LEU A 156 9.05 20.05 18.71
C LEU A 156 8.16 20.16 19.95
N LEU A 157 8.62 19.68 21.11
CA LEU A 157 7.90 19.83 22.38
C LEU A 157 7.78 21.29 22.81
N SER A 158 8.83 22.08 22.63
CA SER A 158 8.81 23.50 23.01
C SER A 158 7.80 24.31 22.22
N GLN A 159 7.54 23.91 20.97
CA GLN A 159 6.55 24.55 20.11
C GLN A 159 5.14 24.02 20.34
N LEU A 160 4.98 22.89 21.03
CA LEU A 160 3.67 22.30 21.34
C LEU A 160 2.94 23.03 22.46
N ASN A 161 3.70 23.70 23.33
CA ASN A 161 3.22 24.42 24.51
C ASN A 161 2.67 25.81 24.18
#